data_AF-A0A084GVW7-F1
#
_entry.id   AF-A0A084GVW7-F1
#
_cell.length_a   1.000
_cell.length_b   1.000
_cell.length_c   1.000
_cell.angle_alpha   90.00
_cell.angle_beta   90.00
_cell.angle_gamma   90.00
#
_symmetry.space_group_name_H-M   'P 1'
#
loop_
_entity.id
_entity.type
_entity.pdbx_description
1 polymer ?
#
loop_
_entity_poly.entity_id
_entity_poly.type
_entity_poly.pdbx_seq_one_letter_code
_entity_poly.pdbx_strand_id
1 'polypeptide(L)'
;MKKIMITAFSLALLAFPSMGLADAAPGDKIITLGKNLTEAQKDSMLSEMGADDSAQVIEVTNEEEHKYLGNYIPKAQIGTRAISSSAITIEESGAGLEVNTKNVNWVTDEMYLNALMTAGVKDASIQVSAPFEVSGTAALTGLLKAYEVSSDEAIPEDVKQVANEELVKTAELGDKVGQENASALMAKIKEDIAKNGVPETDAEFRELIETSANDLGITLSEEEINSLVALFNKMKDVNIDWNQVGQQLDQAKDKISKFIDSEEGQNFLDQLKEFFIALWDAIIAIFSNKDNA
;
A
#
# COMPACT_ATOMS: atom_id res chain seq x y z
N MET A 1 -27.22 76.50 15.23
CA MET A 1 -26.70 75.54 16.24
C MET A 1 -27.46 74.23 16.12
N LYS A 2 -26.74 73.09 16.25
CA LYS A 2 -27.18 71.67 16.20
C LYS A 2 -27.29 71.09 14.77
N LYS A 3 -26.23 70.52 14.19
CA LYS A 3 -25.47 69.26 14.46
C LYS A 3 -26.02 68.08 13.62
N ILE A 4 -25.14 67.64 12.73
CA ILE A 4 -25.14 66.46 11.86
C ILE A 4 -25.29 65.18 12.70
N MET A 5 -26.04 64.19 12.19
CA MET A 5 -25.67 62.79 12.38
C MET A 5 -26.20 61.94 11.22
N ILE A 6 -25.24 61.53 10.40
CA ILE A 6 -25.32 60.47 9.40
C ILE A 6 -25.33 59.15 10.17
N THR A 7 -26.36 58.33 9.99
CA THR A 7 -26.38 56.96 10.52
C THR A 7 -25.95 56.02 9.40
N ALA A 8 -24.66 55.65 9.43
CA ALA A 8 -24.12 54.56 8.65
C ALA A 8 -24.67 53.24 9.20
N PHE A 9 -25.46 52.52 8.39
CA PHE A 9 -25.87 51.16 8.69
C PHE A 9 -24.75 50.23 8.23
N SER A 10 -23.89 49.87 9.19
CA SER A 10 -22.73 48.99 8.97
C SER A 10 -23.19 47.59 8.55
N LEU A 11 -22.73 47.18 7.37
CA LEU A 11 -22.83 45.85 6.80
C LEU A 11 -21.97 44.89 7.64
N ALA A 12 -22.57 44.21 8.61
CA ALA A 12 -21.95 43.07 9.28
C ALA A 12 -22.03 41.85 8.36
N LEU A 13 -21.12 41.78 7.39
CA LEU A 13 -20.79 40.53 6.71
C LEU A 13 -20.15 39.62 7.76
N LEU A 14 -20.92 38.61 8.17
CA LEU A 14 -20.42 37.46 8.92
C LEU A 14 -19.30 36.82 8.10
N ALA A 15 -18.06 37.09 8.50
CA ALA A 15 -16.92 36.27 8.16
C ALA A 15 -17.13 34.92 8.85
N PHE A 16 -17.84 34.01 8.19
CA PHE A 16 -17.65 32.61 8.45
C PHE A 16 -16.21 32.30 8.04
N PRO A 17 -15.33 31.83 8.95
CA PRO A 17 -14.09 31.22 8.49
C PRO A 17 -14.53 30.04 7.63
N SER A 18 -14.32 30.13 6.32
CA SER A 18 -14.21 28.94 5.50
C SER A 18 -13.12 28.11 6.17
N MET A 19 -13.48 26.99 6.78
CA MET A 19 -12.52 25.92 7.04
C MET A 19 -12.00 25.52 5.67
N GLY A 20 -10.93 26.17 5.22
CA GLY A 20 -10.09 25.61 4.18
C GLY A 20 -9.54 24.34 4.78
N LEU A 21 -9.94 23.20 4.23
CA LEU A 21 -9.18 21.97 4.37
C LEU A 21 -7.78 22.33 3.84
N ALA A 22 -6.79 22.28 4.72
CA ALA A 22 -5.42 22.44 4.27
C ALA A 22 -5.14 21.28 3.31
N ASP A 23 -4.63 21.61 2.12
CA ASP A 23 -4.10 20.63 1.17
C ASP A 23 -3.06 19.76 1.90
N ALA A 24 -3.05 18.45 1.69
CA ALA A 24 -2.12 17.55 2.37
C ALA A 24 -0.69 18.05 2.16
N ALA A 25 0.01 18.30 3.26
CA ALA A 25 1.39 18.74 3.25
C ALA A 25 2.31 17.58 3.64
N PRO A 26 3.55 17.55 3.11
CA PRO A 26 4.59 16.69 3.66
C PRO A 26 4.68 16.85 5.19
N GLY A 27 4.64 15.72 5.90
CA GLY A 27 4.58 15.64 7.35
C GLY A 27 3.17 15.42 7.93
N ASP A 28 2.11 15.58 7.13
CA ASP A 28 0.75 15.27 7.60
C ASP A 28 0.62 13.78 7.92
N LYS A 29 0.10 13.49 9.11
CA LYS A 29 -0.04 12.13 9.62
C LYS A 29 -1.49 11.79 9.94
N ILE A 30 -1.93 10.66 9.40
CA ILE A 30 -3.23 10.08 9.70
C ILE A 30 -3.04 8.70 10.30
N ILE A 31 -3.67 8.47 11.46
CA ILE A 31 -3.61 7.21 12.19
C ILE A 31 -4.98 6.53 12.09
N THR A 32 -4.97 5.26 11.72
CA THR A 32 -6.15 4.41 11.69
C THR A 32 -6.06 3.33 12.74
N LEU A 33 -7.05 3.28 13.64
CA LEU A 33 -7.13 2.29 14.71
C LEU A 33 -8.16 1.21 14.38
N GLY A 34 -7.82 -0.04 14.70
CA GLY A 34 -8.79 -1.14 14.71
C GLY A 34 -9.91 -0.86 15.73
N LYS A 35 -11.18 -0.88 15.30
CA LYS A 35 -12.33 -0.54 16.15
C LYS A 35 -12.48 -1.43 17.37
N ASN A 36 -11.95 -2.66 17.32
CA ASN A 36 -12.06 -3.65 18.39
C ASN A 36 -10.87 -3.68 19.35
N LEU A 37 -9.97 -2.70 19.25
CA LEU A 37 -8.98 -2.39 20.27
C LEU A 37 -9.65 -1.91 21.56
N THR A 38 -9.12 -2.33 22.70
CA THR A 38 -9.45 -1.74 24.00
C THR A 38 -8.86 -0.33 24.10
N GLU A 39 -9.42 0.53 24.95
CA GLU A 39 -8.91 1.91 25.13
C GLU A 39 -7.41 1.94 25.47
N ALA A 40 -6.96 1.07 26.37
CA ALA A 40 -5.52 0.96 26.70
C ALA A 40 -4.66 0.56 25.48
N GLN A 41 -5.19 -0.29 24.59
CA GLN A 41 -4.50 -0.64 23.36
C GLN A 41 -4.51 0.51 22.35
N LYS A 42 -5.61 1.28 22.25
CA LYS A 42 -5.67 2.47 21.40
C LYS A 42 -4.61 3.49 21.83
N ASP A 43 -4.53 3.80 23.12
CA ASP A 43 -3.52 4.70 23.67
C ASP A 43 -2.10 4.21 23.37
N SER A 44 -1.86 2.90 23.52
CA SER A 44 -0.57 2.29 23.18
C SER A 44 -0.23 2.39 21.69
N MET A 45 -1.19 2.18 20.79
CA MET A 45 -0.99 2.28 19.35
C MET A 45 -0.74 3.74 18.92
N LEU A 46 -1.50 4.69 19.46
CA LEU A 46 -1.29 6.12 19.22
C LEU A 46 0.11 6.56 19.67
N SER A 47 0.55 6.13 20.85
CA SER A 47 1.89 6.42 21.34
C SER A 47 2.98 5.78 20.47
N GLU A 48 2.78 4.54 20.01
CA GLU A 48 3.74 3.85 19.16
C GLU A 48 3.85 4.49 17.76
N MET A 49 2.73 5.00 17.24
CA MET A 49 2.66 5.68 15.94
C MET A 49 3.09 7.15 16.00
N GLY A 50 3.51 7.61 17.17
CA GLY A 50 3.93 8.99 17.40
C GLY A 50 2.81 9.97 17.06
N ALA A 51 1.59 9.69 17.54
CA ALA A 51 0.48 10.62 17.47
C ALA A 51 0.84 11.90 18.24
N ASP A 52 0.70 13.04 17.58
CA ASP A 52 0.74 14.35 18.21
C ASP A 52 -0.66 14.98 18.22
N ASP A 53 -0.79 16.20 18.74
CA ASP A 53 -2.08 16.91 18.83
C ASP A 53 -2.70 17.24 17.45
N SER A 54 -1.92 17.13 16.36
CA SER A 54 -2.36 17.36 14.99
C SER A 54 -2.72 16.08 14.23
N ALA A 55 -2.34 14.91 14.74
CA ALA A 55 -2.62 13.64 14.09
C ALA A 55 -4.13 13.36 14.01
N GLN A 56 -4.63 13.19 12.79
CA GLN A 56 -6.02 12.80 12.59
C GLN A 56 -6.17 11.30 12.86
N VAL A 57 -7.08 10.95 13.78
CA VAL A 57 -7.34 9.55 14.13
C VAL A 57 -8.68 9.11 13.56
N ILE A 58 -8.67 8.02 12.80
CA ILE A 58 -9.86 7.36 12.26
C ILE A 58 -9.91 5.90 12.73
N GLU A 59 -11.07 5.26 12.59
CA GLU A 59 -11.25 3.86 12.96
C GLU A 59 -11.65 3.01 11.75
N VAL A 60 -11.23 1.74 11.76
CA VAL A 60 -11.66 0.69 10.83
C VAL A 60 -12.42 -0.38 11.59
N THR A 61 -13.60 -0.68 11.08
CA THR A 61 -14.49 -1.71 11.59
C THR A 61 -14.24 -3.06 10.93
N ASN A 62 -14.60 -4.13 11.63
CA ASN A 62 -14.54 -5.46 11.01
C ASN A 62 -15.52 -5.61 9.84
N GLU A 63 -16.63 -4.86 9.84
CA GLU A 63 -17.57 -4.83 8.71
C GLU A 63 -16.90 -4.29 7.44
N GLU A 64 -16.06 -3.25 7.56
CA GLU A 64 -15.26 -2.75 6.44
C GLU A 64 -14.29 -3.82 5.92
N GLU A 65 -13.64 -4.59 6.81
CA GLU A 65 -12.80 -5.73 6.38
C GLU A 65 -13.61 -6.77 5.59
N HIS A 66 -14.79 -7.17 6.07
CA HIS A 66 -15.65 -8.11 5.34
C HIS A 66 -16.14 -7.54 4.01
N LYS A 67 -16.33 -6.21 3.91
CA LYS A 67 -16.72 -5.54 2.66
C LYS A 67 -15.60 -5.61 1.60
N TYR A 68 -14.35 -5.38 1.99
CA TYR A 68 -13.23 -5.32 1.05
C TYR A 68 -12.52 -6.66 0.84
N LEU A 69 -12.59 -7.57 1.80
CA LEU A 69 -11.83 -8.83 1.78
C LEU A 69 -12.73 -10.07 1.76
N GLY A 70 -14.02 -9.96 2.10
CA GLY A 70 -14.91 -11.11 2.28
C GLY A 70 -15.21 -11.91 1.01
N ASN A 71 -14.92 -11.36 -0.17
CA ASN A 71 -15.00 -12.07 -1.45
C ASN A 71 -13.74 -12.88 -1.78
N TYR A 72 -12.64 -12.62 -1.06
CA TYR A 72 -11.31 -13.13 -1.39
C TYR A 72 -10.77 -14.04 -0.29
N ILE A 73 -11.09 -13.73 0.97
CA ILE A 73 -10.63 -14.49 2.12
C ILE A 73 -11.81 -15.17 2.80
N PRO A 74 -11.67 -16.42 3.28
CA PRO A 74 -12.64 -17.03 4.17
C PRO A 74 -12.91 -16.14 5.40
N LYS A 75 -14.20 -15.99 5.77
CA LYS A 75 -14.60 -15.19 6.95
C LYS A 75 -13.85 -15.54 8.23
N ALA A 76 -13.44 -16.80 8.38
CA ALA A 76 -12.68 -17.26 9.54
C ALA A 76 -11.30 -16.60 9.66
N GLN A 77 -10.68 -16.26 8.53
CA GLN A 77 -9.34 -15.67 8.46
C GLN A 77 -9.37 -14.14 8.54
N ILE A 78 -10.46 -13.49 8.07
CA ILE A 78 -10.76 -12.09 8.44
C ILE A 78 -11.08 -11.98 9.94
N GLY A 79 -11.73 -13.01 10.49
CA GLY A 79 -12.15 -13.04 11.88
C GLY A 79 -13.34 -12.12 12.15
N THR A 80 -13.49 -11.74 13.42
CA THR A 80 -14.64 -11.00 13.93
C THR A 80 -14.26 -9.66 14.58
N ARG A 81 -12.97 -9.31 14.54
CA ARG A 81 -12.41 -8.16 15.25
C ARG A 81 -11.36 -7.47 14.40
N ALA A 82 -11.56 -6.18 14.14
CA ALA A 82 -10.55 -5.30 13.57
C ALA A 82 -9.55 -4.87 14.66
N ILE A 83 -8.32 -5.38 14.60
CA ILE A 83 -7.29 -5.19 15.64
C ILE A 83 -6.06 -4.45 15.12
N SER A 84 -5.57 -4.76 13.92
CA SER A 84 -4.41 -4.05 13.37
C SER A 84 -4.74 -2.59 13.10
N SER A 85 -3.76 -1.74 13.32
CA SER A 85 -3.79 -0.30 13.13
C SER A 85 -2.72 0.10 12.12
N SER A 86 -2.85 1.29 11.56
CA SER A 86 -1.86 1.83 10.65
C SER A 86 -1.69 3.33 10.82
N ALA A 87 -0.54 3.86 10.42
CA ALA A 87 -0.30 5.28 10.26
C ALA A 87 0.25 5.52 8.86
N ILE A 88 -0.21 6.59 8.22
CA ILE A 88 0.34 7.10 6.97
C ILE A 88 0.85 8.51 7.23
N THR A 89 2.10 8.76 6.86
CA THR A 89 2.71 10.09 6.87
C THR A 89 3.01 10.47 5.44
N ILE A 90 2.48 11.60 4.98
CA ILE A 90 2.74 12.11 3.63
C ILE A 90 4.17 12.61 3.56
N GLU A 91 4.89 12.21 2.53
CA GLU A 91 6.29 12.58 2.31
C GLU A 91 6.42 13.59 1.17
N GLU A 92 7.63 14.11 0.97
CA GLU A 92 7.92 14.95 -0.18
C GLU A 92 7.80 14.18 -1.50
N SER A 93 7.41 14.87 -2.57
CA SER A 93 7.28 14.23 -3.88
C SER A 93 8.60 13.62 -4.35
N GLY A 94 8.55 12.36 -4.76
CA GLY A 94 9.74 11.60 -5.15
C GLY A 94 10.37 10.80 -4.00
N ALA A 95 9.81 10.89 -2.78
CA ALA A 95 10.21 10.04 -1.68
C ALA A 95 9.86 8.56 -1.93
N GLY A 96 8.83 8.27 -2.71
CA GLY A 96 8.32 6.90 -2.89
C GLY A 96 7.67 6.35 -1.63
N LEU A 97 7.30 5.07 -1.68
CA LEU A 97 6.62 4.39 -0.57
C LEU A 97 7.60 3.62 0.32
N GLU A 98 7.31 3.62 1.61
CA GLU A 98 8.01 2.80 2.60
C GLU A 98 7.00 2.23 3.58
N VAL A 99 7.11 0.93 3.89
CA VAL A 99 6.22 0.24 4.83
C VAL A 99 7.06 -0.42 5.90
N ASN A 100 6.62 -0.30 7.16
CA ASN A 100 7.14 -1.08 8.27
C ASN A 100 5.99 -1.73 9.04
N THR A 101 6.03 -3.06 9.22
CA THR A 101 5.06 -3.79 10.04
C THR A 101 5.62 -4.23 11.38
N LYS A 102 4.74 -4.33 12.37
CA LYS A 102 5.01 -4.94 13.66
C LYS A 102 3.81 -5.76 14.12
N ASN A 103 4.07 -6.97 14.64
CA ASN A 103 3.03 -7.90 15.10
C ASN A 103 2.00 -8.24 14.00
N VAL A 104 2.45 -8.34 12.75
CA VAL A 104 1.69 -8.86 11.62
C VAL A 104 2.39 -10.13 11.12
N ASN A 105 1.66 -11.23 10.99
CA ASN A 105 2.27 -12.56 10.73
C ASN A 105 1.86 -13.22 9.41
N TRP A 106 0.98 -12.59 8.64
CA TRP A 106 0.50 -13.13 7.37
C TRP A 106 0.72 -12.17 6.20
N VAL A 107 0.45 -10.88 6.39
CA VAL A 107 0.72 -9.85 5.39
C VAL A 107 2.07 -9.17 5.68
N THR A 108 3.02 -9.26 4.76
CA THR A 108 4.36 -8.66 4.90
C THR A 108 4.41 -7.20 4.43
N ASP A 109 5.53 -6.51 4.74
CA ASP A 109 5.79 -5.13 4.32
C ASP A 109 5.67 -4.98 2.80
N GLU A 110 6.23 -5.93 2.05
CA GLU A 110 6.24 -5.95 0.58
C GLU A 110 4.83 -6.16 0.01
N MET A 111 3.99 -6.92 0.69
CA MET A 111 2.59 -7.12 0.28
C MET A 111 1.79 -5.83 0.41
N TYR A 112 1.93 -5.11 1.54
CA TYR A 112 1.32 -3.80 1.69
C TYR A 112 1.84 -2.83 0.65
N LEU A 113 3.16 -2.76 0.46
CA LEU A 113 3.78 -1.90 -0.54
C LEU A 113 3.18 -2.16 -1.93
N ASN A 114 3.09 -3.44 -2.32
CA ASN A 114 2.51 -3.88 -3.57
C ASN A 114 1.05 -3.43 -3.75
N ALA A 115 0.21 -3.66 -2.74
CA ALA A 115 -1.21 -3.30 -2.79
C ALA A 115 -1.42 -1.77 -2.77
N LEU A 116 -0.61 -1.03 -2.03
CA LEU A 116 -0.68 0.44 -1.96
C LEU A 116 -0.29 1.09 -3.29
N MET A 117 0.74 0.58 -3.97
CA MET A 117 1.10 1.02 -5.32
C MET A 117 -0.06 0.80 -6.30
N THR A 118 -0.69 -0.38 -6.26
CA THR A 118 -1.87 -0.68 -7.08
C THR A 118 -3.04 0.25 -6.76
N ALA A 119 -3.22 0.60 -5.48
CA ALA A 119 -4.26 1.54 -5.05
C ALA A 119 -3.98 3.00 -5.42
N GLY A 120 -2.82 3.31 -6.01
CA GLY A 120 -2.46 4.66 -6.41
C GLY A 120 -1.84 5.49 -5.29
N VAL A 121 -1.45 4.88 -4.17
CA VAL A 121 -0.72 5.58 -3.10
C VAL A 121 0.71 5.87 -3.58
N LYS A 122 1.26 7.04 -3.21
CA LYS A 122 2.61 7.47 -3.55
C LYS A 122 3.19 8.35 -2.45
N ASP A 123 4.52 8.43 -2.39
CA ASP A 123 5.26 9.39 -1.57
C ASP A 123 4.77 9.42 -0.11
N ALA A 124 4.82 8.27 0.57
CA ALA A 124 4.30 8.13 1.92
C ALA A 124 5.11 7.12 2.75
N SER A 125 5.27 7.43 4.04
CA SER A 125 5.79 6.50 5.04
C SER A 125 4.64 5.84 5.79
N ILE A 126 4.62 4.50 5.78
CA ILE A 126 3.57 3.68 6.36
C ILE A 126 4.13 2.90 7.55
N GLN A 127 3.40 2.96 8.65
CA GLN A 127 3.58 2.06 9.78
C GLN A 127 2.33 1.21 9.97
N VAL A 128 2.48 -0.10 10.10
CA VAL A 128 1.40 -1.02 10.45
C VAL A 128 1.76 -1.69 11.76
N SER A 129 0.84 -1.69 12.72
CA SER A 129 1.09 -2.32 14.01
C SER A 129 -0.16 -2.92 14.64
N ALA A 130 0.05 -3.89 15.51
CA ALA A 130 -0.99 -4.48 16.35
C ALA A 130 -0.46 -4.72 17.77
N PRO A 131 -1.32 -4.76 18.80
CA PRO A 131 -0.90 -5.04 20.17
C PRO A 131 -0.41 -6.48 20.40
N PHE A 132 -0.67 -7.39 19.46
CA PHE A 132 -0.24 -8.79 19.42
C PHE A 132 -0.34 -9.30 17.98
N GLU A 133 0.23 -10.46 17.68
CA GLU A 133 0.25 -11.01 16.31
C GLU A 133 -1.16 -11.18 15.73
N VAL A 134 -1.37 -10.60 14.54
CA VAL A 134 -2.61 -10.70 13.75
C VAL A 134 -2.28 -10.84 12.26
N SER A 135 -3.31 -11.12 11.45
CA SER A 135 -3.18 -11.23 9.99
C SER A 135 -2.78 -9.91 9.32
N GLY A 136 -3.24 -8.77 9.85
CA GLY A 136 -3.00 -7.44 9.30
C GLY A 136 -4.10 -6.89 8.37
N THR A 137 -5.17 -7.66 8.11
CA THR A 137 -6.22 -7.31 7.14
C THR A 137 -6.88 -5.94 7.36
N ALA A 138 -7.15 -5.54 8.61
CA ALA A 138 -7.72 -4.23 8.92
C ALA A 138 -6.77 -3.07 8.57
N ALA A 139 -5.46 -3.30 8.55
CA ALA A 139 -4.48 -2.23 8.32
C ALA A 139 -4.53 -1.73 6.86
N LEU A 140 -4.64 -2.62 5.85
CA LEU A 140 -4.74 -2.17 4.46
C LEU A 140 -6.02 -1.35 4.24
N THR A 141 -7.16 -1.83 4.75
CA THR A 141 -8.42 -1.08 4.67
C THR A 141 -8.28 0.30 5.32
N GLY A 142 -7.57 0.38 6.45
CA GLY A 142 -7.27 1.64 7.12
C GLY A 142 -6.33 2.55 6.35
N LEU A 143 -5.30 2.00 5.70
CA LEU A 143 -4.36 2.77 4.89
C LEU A 143 -5.03 3.42 3.69
N LEU A 144 -5.88 2.68 2.97
CA LEU A 144 -6.62 3.24 1.83
C LEU A 144 -7.55 4.36 2.29
N LYS A 145 -8.27 4.15 3.40
CA LYS A 145 -9.15 5.15 3.99
C LYS A 145 -8.40 6.38 4.47
N ALA A 146 -7.25 6.19 5.13
CA ALA A 146 -6.41 7.28 5.59
C ALA A 146 -5.83 8.07 4.42
N TYR A 147 -5.39 7.39 3.36
CA TYR A 147 -4.88 8.04 2.17
C TYR A 147 -5.94 8.94 1.52
N GLU A 148 -7.16 8.43 1.31
CA GLU A 148 -8.29 9.22 0.76
C GLU A 148 -8.59 10.47 1.58
N VAL A 149 -8.40 10.40 2.90
CA VAL A 149 -8.59 11.56 3.79
C VAL A 149 -7.43 12.53 3.68
N SER A 150 -6.19 12.06 3.59
CA SER A 150 -5.02 12.94 3.44
C SER A 150 -4.99 13.61 2.07
N SER A 151 -5.14 12.86 0.98
CA SER A 151 -4.97 13.39 -0.37
C SER A 151 -6.15 14.23 -0.87
N ASP A 152 -7.28 14.22 -0.15
CA ASP A 152 -8.58 14.73 -0.62
C ASP A 152 -9.01 14.10 -1.97
N GLU A 153 -8.43 12.95 -2.32
CA GLU A 153 -8.71 12.19 -3.54
C GLU A 153 -9.29 10.82 -3.19
N ALA A 154 -10.52 10.57 -3.65
CA ALA A 154 -11.13 9.25 -3.50
C ALA A 154 -10.48 8.22 -4.42
N ILE A 155 -10.07 7.10 -3.85
CA ILE A 155 -9.63 5.94 -4.62
C ILE A 155 -10.89 5.25 -5.17
N PRO A 156 -10.98 5.01 -6.49
CA PRO A 156 -12.11 4.28 -7.07
C PRO A 156 -12.39 2.96 -6.33
N GLU A 157 -13.66 2.66 -6.10
CA GLU A 157 -14.06 1.50 -5.28
C GLU A 157 -13.57 0.17 -5.87
N ASP A 158 -13.55 0.06 -7.20
CA ASP A 158 -13.04 -1.10 -7.93
C ASP A 158 -11.51 -1.22 -7.81
N VAL A 159 -10.77 -0.12 -7.85
CA VAL A 159 -9.33 -0.07 -7.56
C VAL A 159 -9.06 -0.52 -6.11
N LYS A 160 -9.85 -0.05 -5.14
CA LYS A 160 -9.73 -0.51 -3.74
C LYS A 160 -9.97 -2.01 -3.62
N GLN A 161 -10.98 -2.55 -4.31
CA GLN A 161 -11.25 -3.99 -4.31
C GLN A 161 -10.10 -4.79 -4.92
N VAL A 162 -9.55 -4.35 -6.05
CA VAL A 162 -8.43 -5.02 -6.71
C VAL A 162 -7.15 -4.96 -5.88
N ALA A 163 -6.85 -3.84 -5.22
CA ALA A 163 -5.70 -3.75 -4.31
C ALA A 163 -5.83 -4.68 -3.09
N ASN A 164 -7.04 -4.81 -2.54
CA ASN A 164 -7.31 -5.76 -1.46
C ASN A 164 -7.23 -7.21 -1.96
N GLU A 165 -7.76 -7.52 -3.14
CA GLU A 165 -7.64 -8.83 -3.79
C GLU A 165 -6.17 -9.20 -4.04
N GLU A 166 -5.36 -8.25 -4.50
CA GLU A 166 -3.94 -8.43 -4.70
C GLU A 166 -3.23 -8.84 -3.40
N LEU A 167 -3.46 -8.10 -2.31
CA LEU A 167 -2.86 -8.39 -1.01
C LEU A 167 -3.14 -9.84 -0.60
N VAL A 168 -4.41 -10.25 -0.74
CA VAL A 168 -4.88 -11.58 -0.37
C VAL A 168 -4.26 -12.66 -1.23
N LYS A 169 -4.34 -12.52 -2.55
CA LYS A 169 -3.79 -13.52 -3.46
C LYS A 169 -2.28 -13.65 -3.33
N THR A 170 -1.60 -12.56 -3.02
CA THR A 170 -0.16 -12.57 -2.75
C THR A 170 0.14 -13.33 -1.47
N ALA A 171 -0.62 -13.11 -0.39
CA ALA A 171 -0.44 -13.83 0.87
C ALA A 171 -0.79 -15.32 0.75
N GLU A 172 -1.86 -15.67 0.04
CA GLU A 172 -2.23 -17.07 -0.25
C GLU A 172 -1.18 -17.79 -1.10
N LEU A 173 -0.62 -17.10 -2.11
CA LEU A 173 0.50 -17.61 -2.88
C LEU A 173 1.75 -17.75 -2.00
N GLY A 174 1.97 -16.82 -1.07
CA GLY A 174 3.05 -16.86 -0.09
C GLY A 174 3.02 -18.10 0.80
N ASP A 175 1.83 -18.59 1.15
CA ASP A 175 1.65 -19.85 1.90
C ASP A 175 2.11 -21.09 1.11
N LYS A 176 2.32 -20.97 -0.20
CA LYS A 176 2.74 -22.06 -1.11
C LYS A 176 4.19 -21.95 -1.52
N VAL A 177 4.62 -20.75 -1.95
CA VAL A 177 5.93 -20.54 -2.56
C VAL A 177 6.90 -19.74 -1.68
N GLY A 178 6.44 -19.28 -0.51
CA GLY A 178 7.17 -18.34 0.36
C GLY A 178 6.67 -16.91 0.18
N GLN A 179 6.55 -16.16 1.28
CA GLN A 179 5.96 -14.81 1.30
C GLN A 179 6.79 -13.82 0.47
N GLU A 180 8.12 -13.95 0.54
CA GLU A 180 9.08 -13.15 -0.20
C GLU A 180 8.97 -13.44 -1.70
N ASN A 181 8.96 -14.72 -2.07
CA ASN A 181 8.83 -15.15 -3.47
C ASN A 181 7.51 -14.69 -4.09
N ALA A 182 6.39 -14.80 -3.37
CA ALA A 182 5.10 -14.35 -3.85
C ALA A 182 5.08 -12.83 -4.09
N SER A 183 5.58 -12.05 -3.13
CA SER A 183 5.69 -10.60 -3.26
C SER A 183 6.63 -10.19 -4.41
N ALA A 184 7.70 -10.94 -4.64
CA ALA A 184 8.71 -10.63 -5.66
C ALA A 184 8.17 -10.92 -7.05
N LEU A 185 7.43 -12.02 -7.19
CA LEU A 185 6.72 -12.36 -8.41
C LEU A 185 5.69 -11.28 -8.77
N MET A 186 4.89 -10.84 -7.80
CA MET A 186 3.92 -9.76 -8.02
C MET A 186 4.60 -8.46 -8.45
N ALA A 187 5.67 -8.06 -7.77
CA ALA A 187 6.44 -6.87 -8.14
C ALA A 187 7.03 -6.99 -9.56
N LYS A 188 7.59 -8.16 -9.91
CA LYS A 188 8.20 -8.40 -11.22
C LYS A 188 7.17 -8.39 -12.35
N ILE A 189 6.02 -9.04 -12.19
CA ILE A 189 4.96 -8.99 -13.20
C ILE A 189 4.49 -7.55 -13.41
N LYS A 190 4.27 -6.79 -12.33
CA LYS A 190 3.87 -5.38 -12.40
C LYS A 190 4.93 -4.50 -13.08
N GLU A 191 6.21 -4.74 -12.79
CA GLU A 191 7.31 -4.08 -13.48
C GLU A 191 7.33 -4.39 -14.99
N ASP A 192 7.20 -5.67 -15.34
CA ASP A 192 7.22 -6.10 -16.74
C ASP A 192 6.04 -5.49 -17.52
N ILE A 193 4.85 -5.36 -16.89
CA ILE A 193 3.71 -4.63 -17.44
C ILE A 193 4.02 -3.14 -17.58
N ALA A 194 4.56 -2.50 -16.55
CA ALA A 194 4.88 -1.07 -16.57
C ALA A 194 5.91 -0.72 -17.66
N LYS A 195 6.86 -1.62 -17.93
CA LYS A 195 7.92 -1.41 -18.94
C LYS A 195 7.50 -1.76 -20.36
N ASN A 196 6.77 -2.86 -20.53
CA ASN A 196 6.49 -3.44 -21.85
C ASN A 196 5.05 -3.19 -22.33
N GLY A 197 4.20 -2.65 -21.48
CA GLY A 197 2.77 -2.45 -21.75
C GLY A 197 1.92 -3.58 -21.19
N VAL A 198 0.61 -3.30 -21.08
CA VAL A 198 -0.38 -4.24 -20.55
C VAL A 198 -0.70 -5.31 -21.60
N PRO A 199 -0.60 -6.61 -21.27
CA PRO A 199 -1.06 -7.68 -22.13
C PRO A 199 -2.55 -7.53 -22.52
N GLU A 200 -2.88 -7.89 -23.76
CA GLU A 200 -4.25 -7.76 -24.29
C GLU A 200 -5.07 -9.03 -24.03
N THR A 201 -4.41 -10.18 -23.93
CA THR A 201 -5.05 -11.50 -23.85
C THR A 201 -4.60 -12.33 -22.64
N ASP A 202 -5.46 -13.25 -22.20
CA ASP A 202 -5.15 -14.22 -21.13
C ASP A 202 -3.90 -15.06 -21.44
N ALA A 203 -3.66 -15.36 -22.72
CA ALA A 203 -2.49 -16.13 -23.15
C ALA A 203 -1.19 -15.34 -22.96
N GLU A 204 -1.21 -14.04 -23.29
CA GLU A 204 -0.06 -13.14 -23.06
C GLU A 204 0.17 -12.91 -21.56
N PHE A 205 -0.89 -12.76 -20.76
CA PHE A 205 -0.77 -12.70 -19.30
C PHE A 205 -0.15 -13.98 -18.74
N ARG A 206 -0.59 -15.14 -19.20
CA ARG A 206 -0.03 -16.42 -18.78
C ARG A 206 1.45 -16.53 -19.13
N GLU A 207 1.82 -16.22 -20.36
CA GLU A 207 3.22 -16.26 -20.80
C GLU A 207 4.09 -15.32 -19.95
N LEU A 208 3.59 -14.12 -19.66
CA LEU A 208 4.24 -13.16 -18.78
C LEU A 208 4.43 -13.75 -17.36
N ILE A 209 3.37 -14.27 -16.74
CA ILE A 209 3.41 -14.85 -15.39
C ILE A 209 4.38 -16.03 -15.32
N GLU A 210 4.31 -16.95 -16.28
CA GLU A 210 5.19 -18.12 -16.34
C GLU A 210 6.65 -17.70 -16.53
N THR A 211 6.91 -16.71 -17.40
CA THR A 211 8.25 -16.14 -17.59
C THR A 211 8.76 -15.48 -16.30
N SER A 212 7.94 -14.64 -15.66
CA SER A 212 8.34 -13.95 -14.43
C SER A 212 8.60 -14.92 -13.28
N ALA A 213 7.82 -16.00 -13.18
CA ALA A 213 8.02 -17.05 -12.19
C ALA A 213 9.30 -17.85 -12.45
N ASN A 214 9.56 -18.21 -13.71
CA ASN A 214 10.77 -18.93 -14.10
C ASN A 214 12.05 -18.11 -13.84
N ASP A 215 12.02 -16.81 -14.11
CA ASP A 215 13.13 -15.89 -13.82
C ASP A 215 13.49 -15.86 -12.33
N LEU A 216 12.50 -16.06 -11.46
CA LEU A 216 12.65 -16.10 -10.00
C LEU A 216 12.87 -17.53 -9.46
N GLY A 217 12.91 -18.54 -10.33
CA GLY A 217 13.00 -19.95 -9.92
C GLY A 217 11.75 -20.46 -9.17
N ILE A 218 10.61 -19.80 -9.33
CA ILE A 218 9.34 -20.15 -8.69
C ILE A 218 8.59 -21.11 -9.60
N THR A 219 8.12 -22.23 -9.03
CA THR A 219 7.23 -23.16 -9.73
C THR A 219 5.79 -22.87 -9.33
N LEU A 220 4.96 -22.53 -10.31
CA LEU A 220 3.53 -22.33 -10.13
C LEU A 220 2.72 -23.52 -10.66
N SER A 221 1.65 -23.84 -9.96
CA SER A 221 0.59 -24.72 -10.43
C SER A 221 -0.33 -23.99 -11.42
N GLU A 222 -1.08 -24.77 -12.18
CA GLU A 222 -2.06 -24.26 -13.13
C GLU A 222 -3.16 -23.41 -12.45
N GLU A 223 -3.53 -23.73 -11.22
CA GLU A 223 -4.51 -22.96 -10.44
C GLU A 223 -3.95 -21.59 -10.03
N GLU A 224 -2.68 -21.54 -9.60
CA GLU A 224 -2.00 -20.30 -9.23
C GLU A 224 -1.83 -19.39 -10.45
N ILE A 225 -1.41 -19.94 -11.60
CA ILE A 225 -1.31 -19.17 -12.86
C ILE A 225 -2.67 -18.58 -13.24
N ASN A 226 -3.73 -19.39 -13.25
CA ASN A 226 -5.07 -18.91 -13.58
C ASN A 226 -5.58 -17.85 -12.59
N SER A 227 -5.25 -17.99 -11.31
CA SER A 227 -5.58 -16.99 -10.28
C SER A 227 -4.88 -15.66 -10.54
N LEU A 228 -3.60 -15.68 -10.92
CA LEU A 228 -2.83 -14.49 -11.27
C LEU A 228 -3.32 -13.86 -12.58
N VAL A 229 -3.58 -14.65 -13.63
CA VAL A 229 -4.18 -14.15 -14.89
C VAL A 229 -5.50 -13.43 -14.61
N ALA A 230 -6.36 -14.00 -13.75
CA ALA A 230 -7.62 -13.35 -13.38
C ALA A 230 -7.41 -12.04 -12.60
N LEU A 231 -6.41 -11.98 -11.71
CA LEU A 231 -6.08 -10.78 -10.96
C LEU A 231 -5.58 -9.65 -11.88
N PHE A 232 -4.62 -9.95 -12.76
CA PHE A 232 -4.04 -8.95 -13.65
C PHE A 232 -5.01 -8.49 -14.75
N ASN A 233 -5.92 -9.36 -15.20
CA ASN A 233 -7.03 -8.93 -16.05
C ASN A 233 -7.96 -7.94 -15.33
N LYS A 234 -8.30 -8.16 -14.05
CA LYS A 234 -9.08 -7.19 -13.28
C LYS A 234 -8.34 -5.86 -13.13
N MET A 235 -7.03 -5.90 -12.85
CA MET A 235 -6.19 -4.69 -12.81
C MET A 235 -6.23 -3.92 -14.13
N LYS A 236 -6.16 -4.64 -15.27
CA LYS A 236 -6.34 -4.05 -16.60
C LYS A 236 -7.73 -3.41 -16.75
N ASP A 237 -8.80 -4.11 -16.37
CA ASP A 237 -10.17 -3.66 -16.54
C ASP A 237 -10.52 -2.41 -15.71
N VAL A 238 -9.93 -2.27 -14.50
CA VAL A 238 -10.09 -1.08 -13.65
C VAL A 238 -9.12 0.05 -14.00
N ASN A 239 -8.30 -0.12 -15.05
CA ASN A 239 -7.32 0.85 -15.54
C ASN A 239 -6.31 1.29 -14.47
N ILE A 240 -5.67 0.34 -13.78
CA ILE A 240 -4.53 0.63 -12.88
C ILE A 240 -3.49 1.49 -13.60
N ASP A 241 -2.98 2.53 -12.91
CA ASP A 241 -1.94 3.40 -13.45
C ASP A 241 -0.58 2.69 -13.42
N TRP A 242 -0.29 1.94 -14.47
CA TRP A 242 0.96 1.20 -14.63
C TRP A 242 2.20 2.11 -14.70
N ASN A 243 2.06 3.36 -15.13
CA ASN A 243 3.17 4.31 -15.11
C ASN A 243 3.51 4.69 -13.66
N GLN A 244 2.49 4.96 -12.85
CA GLN A 244 2.68 5.22 -11.43
C GLN A 244 3.28 4.01 -10.72
N VAL A 245 2.71 2.81 -10.93
CA VAL A 245 3.23 1.57 -10.34
C VAL A 245 4.70 1.36 -10.69
N GLY A 246 5.08 1.56 -11.96
CA GLY A 246 6.47 1.49 -12.41
C GLY A 246 7.37 2.52 -11.71
N GLN A 247 6.94 3.78 -11.59
CA GLN A 247 7.71 4.82 -10.90
C GLN A 247 7.93 4.52 -9.43
N GLN A 248 6.91 4.03 -8.72
CA GLN A 248 7.03 3.66 -7.30
C GLN A 248 7.96 2.45 -7.11
N LEU A 249 7.91 1.47 -8.02
CA LEU A 249 8.84 0.33 -8.03
C LEU A 249 10.29 0.78 -8.27
N ASP A 250 10.52 1.71 -9.21
CA ASP A 250 11.85 2.24 -9.47
C ASP A 250 12.39 3.05 -8.29
N GLN A 251 11.55 3.87 -7.64
CA GLN A 251 11.92 4.60 -6.42
C GLN A 251 12.27 3.66 -5.26
N ALA A 252 11.52 2.58 -5.08
CA ALA A 252 11.83 1.56 -4.09
C ALA A 252 13.20 0.92 -4.36
N LYS A 253 13.47 0.52 -5.61
CA LYS A 253 14.77 -0.04 -6.02
C LYS A 253 15.94 0.93 -5.81
N ASP A 254 15.75 2.21 -6.15
CA ASP A 254 16.77 3.24 -5.98
C ASP A 254 17.12 3.48 -4.51
N LYS A 255 16.11 3.54 -3.64
CA LYS A 255 16.31 3.66 -2.18
C LYS A 255 17.15 2.50 -1.65
N ILE A 256 16.84 1.29 -2.11
CA ILE A 256 17.51 0.07 -1.64
C ILE A 256 18.93 -0.02 -2.17
N SER A 257 19.16 0.31 -3.43
CA SER A 257 20.50 0.34 -4.03
C SER A 257 21.42 1.29 -3.26
N LYS A 258 20.93 2.49 -2.93
CA LYS A 258 21.65 3.47 -2.11
C LYS A 258 21.89 2.99 -0.67
N PHE A 259 20.95 2.23 -0.12
CA PHE A 259 21.06 1.70 1.25
C PHE A 259 22.05 0.55 1.35
N ILE A 260 22.07 -0.37 0.37
CA ILE A 260 23.03 -1.47 0.25
C ILE A 260 24.46 -0.93 0.12
N ASP A 261 24.64 0.16 -0.63
CA ASP A 261 25.94 0.82 -0.82
C ASP A 261 26.41 1.64 0.39
N SER A 262 25.56 1.80 1.44
CA SER A 262 25.86 2.60 2.64
C SER A 262 26.40 1.76 3.81
N GLU A 263 27.19 2.37 4.69
CA GLU A 263 27.69 1.72 5.92
C GLU A 263 26.54 1.35 6.90
N GLU A 264 25.40 2.03 6.81
CA GLU A 264 24.17 1.78 7.59
C GLU A 264 23.35 0.57 7.08
N GLY A 265 23.64 0.10 5.86
CA GLY A 265 23.04 -1.09 5.24
C GLY A 265 23.24 -2.39 6.01
N GLN A 266 24.19 -2.45 6.95
CA GLN A 266 24.46 -3.65 7.72
C GLN A 266 23.33 -4.03 8.69
N ASN A 267 22.54 -3.07 9.17
CA ASN A 267 21.43 -3.31 10.11
C ASN A 267 20.04 -3.43 9.45
N PHE A 268 19.96 -3.29 8.12
CA PHE A 268 18.72 -3.53 7.39
C PHE A 268 18.39 -5.03 7.42
N LEU A 269 17.15 -5.35 7.80
CA LEU A 269 16.64 -6.70 8.05
C LEU A 269 17.05 -7.67 6.94
N ASP A 270 17.68 -8.77 7.32
CA ASP A 270 18.20 -9.78 6.38
C ASP A 270 17.12 -10.33 5.43
N GLN A 271 15.85 -10.34 5.85
CA GLN A 271 14.70 -10.79 5.05
C GLN A 271 14.36 -9.82 3.89
N LEU A 272 14.39 -8.50 4.13
CA LEU A 272 14.21 -7.48 3.10
C LEU A 272 15.38 -7.50 2.10
N LYS A 273 16.61 -7.75 2.58
CA LYS A 273 17.76 -7.96 1.69
C LYS A 273 17.55 -9.17 0.80
N GLU A 274 17.11 -10.31 1.33
CA GLU A 274 16.88 -11.52 0.54
C GLU A 274 15.78 -11.35 -0.51
N PHE A 275 14.65 -10.70 -0.17
CA PHE A 275 13.59 -10.35 -1.12
C PHE A 275 14.11 -9.50 -2.29
N PHE A 276 14.86 -8.45 -1.98
CA PHE A 276 15.35 -7.52 -3.01
C PHE A 276 16.59 -8.03 -3.74
N ILE A 277 17.42 -8.87 -3.13
CA ILE A 277 18.49 -9.61 -3.83
C ILE A 277 17.85 -10.57 -4.84
N ALA A 278 16.80 -11.31 -4.46
CA ALA A 278 16.09 -12.19 -5.40
C ALA A 278 15.47 -11.40 -6.57
N LEU A 279 14.85 -10.25 -6.27
CA LEU A 279 14.30 -9.35 -7.29
C LEU A 279 15.41 -8.74 -8.18
N TRP A 280 16.52 -8.32 -7.58
CA TRP A 280 17.66 -7.68 -8.27
C TRP A 280 18.48 -8.67 -9.10
N ASP A 281 18.72 -9.88 -8.62
CA ASP A 281 19.38 -10.96 -9.36
C ASP A 281 18.55 -11.38 -10.58
N ALA A 282 17.22 -11.45 -10.44
CA ALA A 282 16.31 -11.68 -11.56
C ALA A 282 16.36 -10.53 -12.60
N ILE A 283 16.49 -9.29 -12.15
CA ILE A 283 16.67 -8.12 -13.03
C ILE A 283 18.03 -8.16 -13.74
N ILE A 284 19.13 -8.47 -13.03
CA ILE A 284 20.48 -8.55 -13.60
C ILE A 284 20.61 -9.71 -14.61
N ALA A 285 19.95 -10.84 -14.37
CA ALA A 285 19.97 -11.99 -15.28
C ALA A 285 19.45 -11.63 -16.69
N ILE A 286 18.47 -10.72 -16.78
CA ILE A 286 17.92 -10.21 -18.04
C ILE A 286 18.93 -9.33 -18.79
N PHE A 287 19.70 -8.48 -18.08
CA PHE A 287 20.73 -7.64 -18.70
C PHE A 287 21.99 -8.43 -19.07
N SER A 288 22.36 -9.44 -18.28
CA SER A 288 23.53 -10.29 -18.55
C SER A 288 23.31 -11.25 -19.73
N ASN A 289 22.05 -11.62 -20.01
CA ASN A 289 21.70 -12.43 -21.18
C ASN A 289 21.56 -11.60 -22.48
N LYS A 290 21.41 -10.27 -22.38
CA LYS A 290 21.31 -9.38 -23.55
C LYS A 290 22.67 -9.05 -24.18
N ASP A 291 23.77 -9.20 -23.44
CA ASP A 291 25.13 -9.00 -23.96
C ASP A 291 25.72 -10.27 -24.62
N ASN A 292 24.99 -11.40 -24.58
CA ASN A 292 25.39 -12.68 -25.17
C ASN A 292 24.47 -13.16 -26.31
N ALA A 293 23.60 -12.29 -26.84
CA ALA A 293 22.71 -12.56 -27.98
C ALA A 293 23.05 -11.69 -29.20
#